data_AF-A0A9D2RC17-F1
#
_entry.id   AF-A0A9D2RC17-F1
#
_cell.length_a   1.000
_cell.length_b   1.000
_cell.length_c   1.000
_cell.angle_alpha   90.00
_cell.angle_beta   90.00
_cell.angle_gamma   90.00
#
_symmetry.space_group_name_H-M   'P 1'
#
loop_
_entity.id
_entity.type
_entity.pdbx_description
1 polymer ?
#
loop_
_entity_poly.entity_id
_entity_poly.type
_entity_poly.pdbx_seq_one_letter_code
_entity_poly.pdbx_strand_id
1 'polypeptide(L)' 'MDQKKIGAFIARRRKELDMTQKELAEKLGITDRAVSKWETGVSLR' A
#
# COMPACT_ATOMS: atom_id res chain seq x y z
N MET A 1 12.16 12.39 -0.68
CA MET A 1 11.85 10.98 -1.00
C MET A 1 10.64 10.94 -1.91
N ASP A 2 10.71 10.16 -2.98
CA ASP A 2 9.69 10.11 -4.03
C ASP A 2 8.55 9.16 -3.60
N GLN A 3 7.51 9.69 -2.95
CA GLN A 3 6.40 8.90 -2.39
C GLN A 3 5.73 8.01 -3.44
N LYS A 4 5.70 8.47 -4.71
CA LYS A 4 5.20 7.67 -5.85
C LYS A 4 6.03 6.41 -6.12
N LYS A 5 7.36 6.49 -6.00
CA LYS A 5 8.24 5.32 -6.20
C LYS A 5 8.07 4.29 -5.09
N ILE A 6 7.92 4.76 -3.84
CA ILE A 6 7.68 3.91 -2.68
C ILE A 6 6.30 3.24 -2.79
N GLY A 7 5.26 3.98 -3.16
CA GLY A 7 3.92 3.44 -3.38
C GLY A 7 3.86 2.35 -4.45
N ALA A 8 4.48 2.61 -5.60
CA ALA A 8 4.58 1.62 -6.68
C ALA A 8 5.36 0.37 -6.24
N PHE A 9 6.40 0.53 -5.43
CA PHE A 9 7.17 -0.59 -4.88
C PHE A 9 6.33 -1.44 -3.93
N ILE A 10 5.62 -0.82 -2.98
CA ILE A 10 4.73 -1.53 -2.04
C ILE A 10 3.66 -2.30 -2.81
N ALA A 11 3.00 -1.66 -3.78
CA ALA A 11 1.99 -2.29 -4.61
C ALA A 11 2.53 -3.50 -5.39
N ARG A 12 3.75 -3.39 -5.94
CA ARG A 12 4.39 -4.49 -6.65
C ARG A 12 4.68 -5.65 -5.71
N ARG A 13 5.31 -5.39 -4.56
CA ARG A 13 5.64 -6.40 -3.55
C ARG A 13 4.39 -7.10 -2.99
N ARG A 14 3.33 -6.34 -2.75
CA ARG A 14 2.05 -6.90 -2.31
C ARG A 14 1.48 -7.89 -3.33
N LYS A 15 1.51 -7.53 -4.61
CA LYS A 15 1.07 -8.41 -5.72
C LYS A 15 1.99 -9.61 -5.92
N GLU A 16 3.31 -9.46 -5.76
CA GLU A 16 4.28 -10.58 -5.79
C GLU A 16 3.99 -11.63 -4.71
N LEU A 17 3.42 -11.20 -3.58
CA LEU A 17 3.05 -12.06 -2.45
C LEU A 17 1.58 -12.52 -2.50
N ASP A 18 0.87 -12.22 -3.58
CA ASP A 18 -0.55 -12.50 -3.80
C ASP A 18 -1.47 -12.01 -2.65
N MET A 19 -1.13 -10.84 -2.10
CA MET A 19 -1.83 -10.25 -0.97
C MET A 19 -2.80 -9.15 -1.39
N THR A 20 -3.89 -9.00 -0.66
CA THR A 20 -4.79 -7.85 -0.74
C THR A 20 -4.26 -6.67 0.09
N GLN A 21 -4.77 -5.46 -0.15
CA GLN A 21 -4.40 -4.29 0.66
C GLN A 21 -4.81 -4.48 2.13
N LYS A 22 -5.91 -5.21 2.38
CA LYS A 22 -6.39 -5.54 3.72
C LYS A 22 -5.43 -6.48 4.44
N GLU A 23 -4.98 -7.56 3.80
CA GLU A 23 -4.04 -8.50 4.42
C GLU A 23 -2.68 -7.86 4.69
N LEU A 24 -2.20 -6.99 3.79
CA LEU A 24 -1.00 -6.20 4.04
C LEU A 24 -1.20 -5.24 5.23
N ALA A 25 -2.36 -4.61 5.32
CA ALA A 25 -2.70 -3.71 6.42
C ALA A 25 -2.78 -4.44 7.77
N GLU A 26 -3.40 -5.62 7.80
CA GLU A 26 -3.47 -6.49 8.98
C GLU A 26 -2.08 -6.92 9.46
N LYS A 27 -1.19 -7.32 8.55
CA LYS A 27 0.21 -7.66 8.89
C LYS A 27 1.00 -6.49 9.45
N LEU A 28 0.71 -5.28 8.97
CA LEU A 28 1.40 -4.05 9.39
C LEU A 28 0.72 -3.36 10.58
N GLY A 29 -0.43 -3.86 11.04
CA GLY A 29 -1.20 -3.23 12.12
C GLY A 29 -1.74 -1.84 11.75
N ILE A 30 -1.96 -1.58 10.46
CA ILE A 30 -2.48 -0.31 9.95
C ILE A 30 -3.83 -0.53 9.26
N THR A 31 -4.43 0.55 8.76
CA THR A 31 -5.66 0.46 7.96
C THR A 31 -5.36 0.17 6.50
N ASP A 32 -6.25 -0.56 5.85
CA ASP A 32 -6.27 -0.75 4.40
C ASP A 32 -6.28 0.58 3.63
N ARG A 33 -6.94 1.61 4.19
CA ARG A 33 -6.89 2.99 3.69
C ARG A 33 -5.49 3.59 3.73
N ALA A 34 -4.69 3.31 4.76
CA ALA A 34 -3.30 3.75 4.83
C ALA A 34 -2.44 3.08 3.75
N VAL A 35 -2.63 1.77 3.53
CA VAL A 35 -1.98 1.03 2.44
C VAL A 35 -2.37 1.61 1.08
N SER A 36 -3.66 1.87 0.86
CA SER A 36 -4.15 2.49 -0.38
C SER A 36 -3.52 3.88 -0.62
N LYS A 37 -3.40 4.70 0.43
CA LYS A 37 -2.74 6.01 0.36
C LYS A 37 -1.26 5.88 0.01
N TRP A 38 -0.57 4.87 0.56
CA TRP A 38 0.83 4.59 0.20
C TRP A 38 0.96 4.17 -1.25
N GLU A 39 0.13 3.22 -1.71
CA GLU A 39 0.21 2.66 -3.06
C GLU A 39 -0.15 3.67 -4.15
N THR A 40 -1.18 4.51 -3.92
CA THR A 40 -1.69 5.45 -4.93
C THR A 40 -1.10 6.84 -4.81
N GLY A 41 -0.60 7.22 -3.63
CA GLY A 41 -0.17 8.59 -3.34
C GLY A 41 -1.31 9.61 -3.34
N VAL A 42 -2.56 9.17 -3.44
CA VAL A 42 -3.75 10.02 -3.46
C VAL A 42 -4.40 9.93 -2.09
N SER A 43 -4.50 11.07 -1.40
CA SER A 43 -5.42 11.19 -0.27
C SER A 43 -6.83 11.17 -0.88
N LEU A 44 -7.55 10.05 -0.76
CA LEU A 44 -8.99 10.04 -1.04
C LEU A 44 -9.60 11.16 -0.19
N ARG A 45 -10.11 12.19 -0.87
CA ARG A 45 -10.70 13.38 -0.26
C ARG A 45 -12.14 13.11 0.15
#